data_AF-A0A1F8FMQ8-F1
#
_entry.id   AF-A0A1F8FMQ8-F1
#
_cell.length_a   1.000
_cell.length_b   1.000
_cell.length_c   1.000
_cell.angle_alpha   90.00
_cell.angle_beta   90.00
_cell.angle_gamma   90.00
#
_symmetry.space_group_name_H-M   'P 1'
#
loop_
_entity.id
_entity.type
_entity.pdbx_description
1 polymer ?
#
loop_
_entity_poly.entity_id
_entity_poly.type
_entity_poly.pdbx_seq_one_letter_code
_entity_poly.pdbx_strand_id
1 'polypeptide(L)'
;MAPFEEVVLGRQLDAVTRVLGLFTDQSLTASDVFNVLAQAETDAQYLCGFVDLNQYDDEKRVIIEHAINRKLVTIDTDKHLSLTLEGRERAKKELPEPIEESIRNR
;
A
#
# COMPACT_ATOMS: atom_id res chain seq x y z
N MET A 1 11.25 0.28 18.69
CA MET A 1 11.39 0.22 17.23
C MET A 1 12.51 1.16 16.85
N ALA A 2 13.47 0.73 16.04
CA ALA A 2 14.58 1.60 15.64
C ALA A 2 14.07 2.68 14.66
N PRO A 3 14.69 3.88 14.60
CA PRO A 3 14.26 4.96 13.70
C PRO A 3 14.17 4.54 12.23
N PHE A 4 15.02 3.60 11.80
CA PHE A 4 15.03 3.06 10.44
C PHE A 4 13.79 2.22 10.12
N GLU A 5 13.39 1.33 11.03
CA GLU A 5 12.20 0.48 10.87
C GLU A 5 10.93 1.34 10.74
N GLU A 6 10.86 2.44 11.48
CA GLU A 6 9.73 3.37 11.39
C GLU A 6 9.67 4.12 10.05
N VAL A 7 10.82 4.44 9.45
CA VAL A 7 10.88 5.05 8.11
C VAL A 7 10.43 4.05 7.05
N VAL A 8 10.89 2.80 7.12
CA VAL A 8 10.51 1.75 6.16
C VAL A 8 9.01 1.45 6.25
N LEU A 9 8.50 1.21 7.46
CA LEU A 9 7.08 1.00 7.69
C LEU A 9 6.26 2.21 7.22
N GLY A 10 6.73 3.43 7.49
CA GLY A 10 6.10 4.65 7.01
C GLY A 10 5.90 4.68 5.50
N ARG A 11 6.91 4.25 4.73
CA ARG A 11 6.84 4.17 3.26
C ARG A 11 5.91 3.07 2.77
N GLN A 12 5.89 1.92 3.44
CA GLN A 12 4.95 0.84 3.13
C GLN A 12 3.50 1.28 3.35
N LEU A 13 3.23 2.02 4.43
CA LEU A 13 1.91 2.61 4.69
C LEU A 13 1.55 3.66 3.63
N ASP A 14 2.51 4.49 3.20
CA ASP A 14 2.30 5.44 2.10
C ASP A 14 1.86 4.70 0.83
N ALA A 15 2.56 3.62 0.46
CA ALA A 15 2.24 2.80 -0.71
C ALA A 15 0.84 2.18 -0.64
N VAL A 16 0.47 1.57 0.49
CA VAL A 16 -0.86 1.00 0.70
C VAL A 16 -1.95 2.06 0.55
N THR A 17 -1.77 3.20 1.24
CA THR A 17 -2.77 4.27 1.17
C THR A 17 -2.84 4.89 -0.23
N ARG A 18 -1.73 4.98 -0.94
CA ARG A 18 -1.68 5.51 -2.31
C ARG A 18 -2.47 4.64 -3.27
N VAL A 19 -2.27 3.32 -3.25
CA VAL A 19 -3.05 2.39 -4.10
C VAL A 19 -4.54 2.55 -3.82
N LEU A 20 -4.95 2.47 -2.56
CA LEU A 20 -6.37 2.66 -2.21
C LEU A 20 -6.92 4.04 -2.63
N GLY A 21 -6.08 5.06 -2.66
CA GLY A 21 -6.42 6.42 -3.10
C GLY A 21 -6.48 6.59 -4.62
N LEU A 22 -5.81 5.72 -5.38
CA LEU A 22 -5.89 5.69 -6.84
C LEU A 22 -7.08 4.85 -7.33
N PHE A 23 -7.43 3.79 -6.59
CA PHE A 23 -8.53 2.87 -6.90
C PHE A 23 -9.76 3.10 -6.02
N THR A 24 -10.21 4.35 -5.87
CA THR A 24 -11.32 4.69 -4.95
C THR A 24 -12.64 4.01 -5.25
N ASP A 25 -12.85 3.62 -6.50
CA ASP A 25 -14.09 3.01 -6.97
C ASP A 25 -14.05 1.47 -6.94
N GLN A 26 -12.94 0.88 -6.48
CA GLN A 26 -12.75 -0.56 -6.40
C GLN A 26 -12.67 -1.05 -4.95
N SER A 27 -13.29 -2.20 -4.68
CA SER A 27 -13.13 -2.90 -3.42
C SER A 27 -11.85 -3.74 -3.48
N LEU A 28 -10.82 -3.33 -2.73
CA LEU A 28 -9.51 -4.00 -2.72
C LEU A 28 -9.24 -4.66 -1.38
N THR A 29 -8.80 -5.92 -1.41
CA THR A 29 -8.23 -6.60 -0.25
C THR A 29 -6.76 -6.22 -0.07
N ALA A 30 -6.15 -6.65 1.04
CA ALA A 30 -4.71 -6.52 1.22
C ALA A 30 -3.92 -7.17 0.08
N SER A 31 -4.30 -8.39 -0.33
CA SER A 31 -3.62 -9.10 -1.42
C SER A 31 -3.71 -8.34 -2.73
N ASP A 32 -4.85 -7.73 -3.05
CA ASP A 32 -5.00 -6.94 -4.28
C ASP A 32 -4.07 -5.72 -4.28
N VAL A 33 -3.99 -5.01 -3.14
CA VAL A 33 -3.08 -3.86 -2.99
C VAL A 33 -1.62 -4.26 -3.21
N PHE A 34 -1.15 -5.34 -2.58
CA PHE A 34 0.23 -5.78 -2.73
C PHE A 34 0.52 -6.37 -4.12
N ASN A 35 -0.46 -7.01 -4.76
CA ASN A 35 -0.34 -7.45 -6.15
C ASN A 35 -0.20 -6.26 -7.11
N VAL A 36 -0.97 -5.18 -6.92
CA VAL A 36 -0.84 -3.96 -7.72
C VAL A 36 0.55 -3.37 -7.59
N LEU A 37 1.08 -3.26 -6.35
CA LEU A 37 2.43 -2.74 -6.10
C LEU A 37 3.53 -3.61 -6.72
N ALA A 38 3.46 -4.93 -6.55
CA ALA A 38 4.44 -5.86 -7.11
C ALA A 38 4.44 -5.88 -8.63
N GLN A 39 3.25 -5.83 -9.25
CA GLN A 39 3.14 -5.76 -10.70
C GLN A 39 3.64 -4.41 -11.23
N ALA A 40 3.35 -3.31 -10.54
CA ALA A 40 3.87 -2.01 -10.92
C ALA A 40 5.40 -1.94 -10.86
N GLU A 41 6.01 -2.55 -9.85
CA GLU A 41 7.46 -2.70 -9.75
C GLU A 41 8.06 -3.46 -10.93
N THR A 42 7.41 -4.57 -11.29
CA THR A 42 7.83 -5.42 -12.40
C THR A 42 7.73 -4.68 -13.74
N ASP A 43 6.60 -4.02 -13.99
CA ASP A 43 6.32 -3.32 -15.24
C ASP A 43 7.20 -2.07 -15.41
N ALA A 44 7.45 -1.35 -14.31
CA ALA A 44 8.32 -0.17 -14.30
C ALA A 44 9.81 -0.51 -14.31
N GLN A 45 10.18 -1.79 -14.11
CA GLN A 45 11.56 -2.24 -13.92
C GLN A 45 12.32 -1.42 -12.85
N TYR A 46 11.63 -1.03 -11.78
CA TYR A 46 12.13 -0.10 -10.77
C TYR A 46 12.09 -0.74 -9.38
N LEU A 47 13.25 -1.05 -8.78
CA LEU A 47 13.31 -1.84 -7.55
C LEU A 47 12.88 -1.06 -6.30
N CYS A 48 11.82 -1.54 -5.65
CA CYS A 48 11.24 -0.99 -4.42
C CYS A 48 10.98 -2.06 -3.35
N GLY A 49 11.13 -3.35 -3.69
CA GLY A 49 10.94 -4.47 -2.77
C GLY A 49 9.48 -4.85 -2.53
N PHE A 50 8.54 -4.35 -3.34
CA PHE A 50 7.14 -4.77 -3.33
C PHE A 50 6.96 -6.20 -3.88
N VAL A 51 7.76 -6.61 -4.88
CA VAL A 51 7.77 -7.99 -5.39
C VAL A 51 8.16 -8.98 -4.29
N ASP A 52 9.17 -8.65 -3.50
CA ASP A 52 9.59 -9.47 -2.36
C ASP A 52 8.54 -9.44 -1.25
N LEU A 53 8.07 -8.25 -0.88
CA LEU A 53 7.04 -8.07 0.15
C LEU A 53 5.74 -8.83 -0.16
N ASN A 54 5.37 -8.92 -1.44
CA ASN A 54 4.14 -9.61 -1.85
C ASN A 54 4.17 -11.12 -1.58
N GLN A 55 5.35 -11.71 -1.40
CA GLN A 55 5.52 -13.14 -1.14
C GLN A 55 5.27 -13.51 0.33
N TYR A 56 5.27 -12.54 1.25
CA TYR A 56 5.20 -12.78 2.69
C TYR A 56 3.87 -12.34 3.28
N ASP A 57 2.93 -13.27 3.45
CA ASP A 57 1.59 -13.00 4.00
C ASP A 57 1.63 -12.40 5.41
N ASP A 58 2.56 -12.83 6.25
CA ASP A 58 2.71 -12.27 7.60
C ASP A 58 3.17 -10.81 7.57
N GLU A 59 4.07 -10.43 6.67
CA GLU A 59 4.53 -9.04 6.55
C GLU A 59 3.40 -8.14 6.03
N LYS A 60 2.67 -8.60 5.00
CA LYS A 60 1.48 -7.91 4.49
C LYS A 60 0.47 -7.68 5.61
N ARG A 61 0.19 -8.71 6.41
CA ARG A 61 -0.70 -8.63 7.57
C ARG A 61 -0.23 -7.59 8.58
N VAL A 62 1.05 -7.63 8.96
CA VAL A 62 1.63 -6.67 9.92
C VAL A 62 1.48 -5.23 9.42
N ILE A 63 1.74 -4.97 8.13
CA ILE A 63 1.59 -3.61 7.56
C ILE A 63 0.14 -3.14 7.64
N ILE A 64 -0.83 -4.00 7.29
CA ILE A 64 -2.25 -3.65 7.37
C ILE A 64 -2.71 -3.44 8.81
N GLU A 65 -2.27 -4.28 9.75
CA GLU A 65 -2.53 -4.08 11.18
C GLU A 65 -2.00 -2.72 11.66
N HIS A 66 -0.79 -2.32 11.22
CA HIS A 66 -0.25 -1.00 11.52
C HIS A 66 -1.06 0.14 10.86
N ALA A 67 -1.53 -0.05 9.63
CA ALA A 67 -2.38 0.91 8.94
C ALA A 67 -3.71 1.13 9.69
N ILE A 68 -4.32 0.05 10.21
CA ILE A 68 -5.54 0.10 11.02
C ILE A 68 -5.27 0.77 12.36
N ASN A 69 -4.21 0.36 13.07
CA ASN A 69 -3.84 0.93 14.38
C ASN A 69 -3.53 2.43 14.30
N ARG A 70 -2.99 2.88 13.16
CA ARG A 70 -2.74 4.31 12.87
C ARG A 70 -3.96 5.03 12.28
N LYS A 71 -5.13 4.37 12.21
CA LYS A 71 -6.38 4.91 11.69
C LYS A 71 -6.28 5.41 10.25
N LEU A 72 -5.46 4.77 9.41
CA LEU A 72 -5.31 5.12 8.00
C LEU A 72 -6.30 4.35 7.13
N VAL A 73 -6.60 3.11 7.51
CA VAL A 73 -7.51 2.23 6.78
C VAL A 73 -8.50 1.57 7.74
N THR A 74 -9.67 1.24 7.22
CA THR A 74 -10.62 0.32 7.85
C THR A 74 -10.72 -0.95 7.02
N ILE A 75 -11.06 -2.05 7.68
CA ILE A 75 -11.33 -3.34 7.03
C ILE A 75 -12.77 -3.75 7.33
N ASP A 76 -13.51 -4.17 6.30
CA ASP A 76 -14.88 -4.66 6.45
C ASP A 76 -14.92 -6.18 6.75
N THR A 77 -16.13 -6.74 6.82
CA THR A 77 -16.35 -8.18 7.07
C THR A 77 -15.83 -9.09 5.96
N ASP A 78 -15.74 -8.57 4.73
CA ASP A 78 -15.27 -9.28 3.55
C ASP A 78 -13.77 -9.04 3.30
N LYS A 79 -13.09 -8.38 4.24
CA LYS A 79 -11.66 -8.03 4.22
C LYS A 79 -11.29 -6.97 3.19
N HIS A 80 -12.24 -6.20 2.66
CA HIS A 80 -11.93 -5.06 1.82
C HIS A 80 -11.44 -3.89 2.67
N LEU A 81 -10.46 -3.18 2.12
CA LEU A 81 -9.83 -2.03 2.72
C LEU A 81 -10.50 -0.75 2.22
N SER A 82 -10.63 0.22 3.11
CA SER A 82 -11.12 1.56 2.76
C SER A 82 -10.30 2.62 3.49
N LEU A 83 -10.06 3.76 2.84
CA LEU A 83 -9.36 4.87 3.46
C LEU A 83 -10.24 5.61 4.47
N THR A 84 -9.67 5.91 5.63
CA THR A 84 -10.19 6.92 6.54
C THR A 84 -9.94 8.33 6.01
N LEU A 85 -10.31 9.37 6.76
CA LEU A 85 -9.94 10.74 6.42
C LEU A 85 -8.40 10.93 6.47
N GLU A 86 -7.78 10.43 7.53
CA GLU A 86 -6.32 10.46 7.72
C GLU A 86 -5.59 9.65 6.65
N GLY A 87 -6.16 8.51 6.25
CA GLY A 87 -5.67 7.71 5.14
C GLY A 87 -5.69 8.46 3.82
N ARG A 88 -6.78 9.20 3.53
CA ARG A 88 -6.87 10.04 2.32
C ARG A 88 -5.84 11.14 2.28
N GLU A 89 -5.57 11.79 3.42
CA GLU A 89 -4.50 12.80 3.50
C GLU A 89 -3.13 12.16 3.24
N ARG A 90 -2.88 10.98 3.80
CA ARG A 90 -1.63 10.25 3.56
C ARG A 90 -1.48 9.76 2.12
N ALA A 91 -2.58 9.34 1.49
CA ALA A 91 -2.63 8.88 0.10
C ALA A 91 -2.25 9.95 -0.94
N LYS A 92 -2.17 11.23 -0.55
CA LYS A 92 -1.64 12.31 -1.40
C LYS A 92 -0.14 12.17 -1.67
N LYS A 93 0.58 11.43 -0.82
CA LYS A 93 2.00 11.19 -1.00
C LYS A 93 2.23 10.20 -2.13
N GLU A 94 2.91 10.66 -3.16
CA GLU A 94 3.15 9.87 -4.36
C GLU A 94 4.27 8.86 -4.15
N LEU A 95 4.18 7.77 -4.89
CA LEU A 95 5.24 6.79 -5.01
C LEU A 95 6.34 7.32 -5.94
N PRO A 96 7.52 6.66 -5.99
CA PRO A 96 8.49 6.93 -7.05
C PRO A 96 7.81 6.95 -8.42
N GLU A 97 8.11 7.97 -9.23
CA GLU A 97 7.42 8.26 -10.49
C GLU A 97 7.22 7.03 -11.41
N PRO A 98 8.22 6.13 -11.62
CA PRO A 98 8.01 4.95 -12.46
C PRO A 98 6.91 4.00 -11.93
N ILE A 99 6.83 3.85 -10.61
CA ILE A 99 5.81 3.01 -9.96
C ILE A 99 4.45 3.70 -10.04
N GLU A 100 4.42 4.99 -9.74
CA GLU A 100 3.22 5.81 -9.75
C GLU A 100 2.54 5.80 -11.14
N GLU A 101 3.31 6.02 -12.21
CA GLU A 101 2.82 5.95 -13.60
C GLU A 101 2.33 4.56 -13.97
N SER A 102 3.08 3.51 -13.57
CA SER A 102 2.68 2.13 -13.85
C SER A 102 1.34 1.75 -13.20
N ILE A 103 1.05 2.28 -12.00
CA ILE A 103 -0.22 2.04 -11.32
C ILE A 103 -1.36 2.82 -12.00
N ARG A 104 -1.13 4.09 -12.35
CA ARG A 104 -2.16 4.97 -12.94
C ARG A 104 -2.60 4.58 -14.34
N ASN A 105 -1.76 3.86 -15.08
CA ASN A 105 -2.05 3.40 -16.44
C ASN A 105 -2.82 2.07 -16.49
N ARG A 106 -3.38 1.62 -15.36
CA ARG A 106 -4.21 0.41 -15.23
C ARG A 106 -5.69 0.76 -15.16
#